data_AF-A0A1A8RCI3-F1
#
_entry.id   AF-A0A1A8RCI3-F1
#
_cell.length_a   1.000
_cell.length_b   1.000
_cell.length_c   1.000
_cell.angle_alpha   90.00
_cell.angle_beta   90.00
_cell.angle_gamma   90.00
#
_symmetry.space_group_name_H-M   'P 1'
#
loop_
_entity.id
_entity.type
_entity.pdbx_description
1 polymer ?
#
loop_
_entity_poly.entity_id
_entity_poly.type
_entity_poly.pdbx_seq_one_letter_code
_entity_poly.pdbx_strand_id
1 'polypeptide(L)'
;YRNRVQWDRNSGLFTITDLQKTDSGVYTIESKTGRVFIKSYHLTVYDSAPTPTVKRLDGTSDGCRLLCSVDKQTSLLWYKDEEILNQNHSVFSLLITVQNQD
;
A
#
# COMPACT_ATOMS: atom_id res chain seq x y z
N TYR A 1 18.32 14.10 -2.33
CA TYR A 1 18.55 13.47 -3.65
C TYR A 1 19.99 13.08 -3.95
N ARG A 2 21.03 13.73 -3.40
CA ARG A 2 22.43 13.34 -3.65
C ARG A 2 22.64 11.85 -3.33
N ASN A 3 23.26 11.11 -4.24
CA ASN A 3 23.51 9.65 -4.18
C ASN A 3 22.27 8.74 -4.21
N ARG A 4 21.06 9.28 -4.34
CA ARG A 4 19.80 8.51 -4.43
C ARG A 4 19.17 8.55 -5.82
N VAL A 5 19.76 9.28 -6.77
CA VAL A 5 19.27 9.39 -8.14
C VAL A 5 20.21 8.65 -9.07
N GLN A 6 19.67 7.73 -9.85
CA GLN A 6 20.36 6.99 -10.89
C GLN A 6 19.77 7.35 -12.26
N TRP A 7 20.62 7.48 -13.27
CA TRP A 7 20.22 7.72 -14.65
C TRP A 7 20.74 6.60 -15.54
N ASP A 8 19.82 5.87 -16.16
CA ASP A 8 20.15 4.92 -17.22
C ASP A 8 20.19 5.65 -18.56
N ARG A 9 21.39 5.75 -19.14
CA ARG A 9 21.61 6.43 -20.42
C ARG A 9 21.06 5.66 -21.62
N ASN A 10 20.87 4.34 -21.50
CA ASN A 10 20.37 3.50 -22.58
C ASN A 10 18.84 3.62 -22.70
N SER A 11 18.12 3.55 -21.58
CA SER A 11 16.65 3.66 -21.57
C SER A 11 16.14 5.10 -21.39
N GLY A 12 16.97 6.01 -20.88
CA GLY A 12 16.57 7.38 -20.53
C GLY A 12 15.80 7.47 -19.20
N LEU A 13 15.78 6.40 -18.40
CA LEU A 13 15.05 6.36 -17.13
C LEU A 13 15.83 6.99 -15.97
N PHE A 14 15.10 7.71 -15.13
CA PHE A 14 15.56 8.18 -13.83
C PHE A 14 14.96 7.33 -12.72
N THR A 15 15.80 6.82 -11.82
CA THR A 15 15.38 6.05 -10.66
C THR A 15 15.78 6.81 -9.40
N ILE A 16 14.84 6.99 -8.47
CA ILE A 16 15.10 7.54 -7.14
C ILE A 16 15.00 6.40 -6.13
N THR A 17 16.09 6.09 -5.44
CA THR A 17 16.15 5.05 -4.41
C THR A 17 15.93 5.62 -3.01
N ASP A 18 15.65 4.75 -2.04
CA ASP A 18 15.44 5.09 -0.63
C ASP A 18 14.49 6.29 -0.44
N LEU A 19 13.31 6.19 -1.08
CA LEU A 19 12.29 7.23 -1.06
C LEU A 19 11.90 7.58 0.37
N GLN A 20 11.84 8.87 0.66
CA GLN A 20 11.35 9.45 1.89
C GLN A 20 10.05 10.21 1.60
N LYS A 21 9.18 10.39 2.60
CA LYS A 21 7.95 11.20 2.41
C LYS A 21 8.22 12.60 1.87
N THR A 22 9.32 13.20 2.30
CA THR A 22 9.79 14.53 1.87
C THR A 22 10.24 14.58 0.40
N ASP A 23 10.38 13.44 -0.26
CA ASP A 23 10.63 13.37 -1.70
C ASP A 23 9.33 13.50 -2.53
N SER A 24 8.16 13.55 -1.91
CA SER A 24 6.90 13.79 -2.63
C SER A 24 6.90 15.18 -3.27
N GLY A 25 6.44 15.28 -4.52
CA GLY A 25 6.41 16.54 -5.25
C GLY A 25 6.34 16.38 -6.76
N VAL A 26 6.49 17.50 -7.47
CA VAL A 26 6.53 17.53 -8.94
C VAL A 26 7.97 17.46 -9.41
N TYR A 27 8.25 16.49 -10.29
CA TYR A 27 9.56 16.28 -10.91
C TYR A 27 9.47 16.61 -12.39
N THR A 28 10.25 17.59 -12.83
CA THR A 28 10.31 18.00 -14.24
C THR A 28 11.60 17.51 -14.88
N ILE A 29 11.46 16.80 -15.99
CA ILE A 29 12.56 16.35 -16.84
C ILE A 29 12.61 17.27 -18.05
N GLU A 30 13.76 17.91 -18.26
CA GLU A 30 14.01 18.81 -19.38
C GLU A 30 15.19 18.29 -20.20
N SER A 31 14.98 18.08 -21.51
CA SER A 31 16.08 17.79 -22.42
C SER A 31 16.82 19.06 -22.78
N LYS A 32 18.13 19.08 -22.46
CA LYS A 32 19.02 20.19 -22.81
C LYS A 32 19.52 20.13 -24.26
N THR A 33 19.30 19.02 -24.97
CA THR A 33 19.88 18.78 -26.31
C THR A 33 18.87 18.15 -27.27
N GLY A 34 18.86 18.61 -28.53
CA GLY A 34 17.97 18.09 -29.56
C GLY A 34 16.59 18.75 -29.55
N ARG A 35 15.52 17.98 -29.80
CA ARG A 35 14.15 18.47 -29.66
C ARG A 35 13.85 18.73 -28.19
N VAL A 36 13.51 19.97 -27.86
CA VAL A 36 13.12 20.36 -26.50
C VAL A 36 11.91 19.52 -26.09
N PHE A 37 12.09 18.70 -25.07
CA PHE A 37 10.98 18.04 -24.39
C PHE A 37 11.03 18.42 -22.91
N ILE A 38 9.87 18.73 -22.37
CA ILE A 38 9.64 18.99 -20.96
C ILE A 38 8.52 18.06 -20.53
N LYS A 39 8.76 17.26 -19.49
CA LYS A 39 7.74 16.38 -18.95
C LYS A 39 7.77 16.40 -17.43
N SER A 40 6.61 16.58 -16.83
CA SER A 40 6.45 16.62 -15.38
C SER A 40 5.75 15.37 -14.88
N TYR A 41 6.17 14.91 -13.71
CA TYR A 41 5.64 13.74 -13.01
C TYR A 41 5.31 14.12 -11.58
N HIS A 42 4.16 13.68 -11.08
CA HIS A 42 3.79 13.82 -9.68
C HIS A 42 4.19 12.54 -8.94
N LEU A 43 5.09 12.68 -7.96
CA LEU A 43 5.48 11.61 -7.07
C LEU A 43 4.82 11.82 -5.70
N THR A 44 4.12 10.81 -5.23
CA THR A 44 3.60 10.75 -3.85
C THR A 44 4.18 9.52 -3.17
N VAL A 45 4.86 9.71 -2.05
CA VAL A 45 5.48 8.63 -1.27
C VAL A 45 4.63 8.36 -0.03
N TYR A 46 4.19 7.12 0.13
CA TYR A 46 3.38 6.67 1.27
C TYR A 46 4.20 5.82 2.24
N ASP A 47 3.73 5.70 3.48
CA ASP A 47 4.23 4.65 4.38
C ASP A 47 3.80 3.28 3.86
N SER A 48 4.55 2.24 4.24
CA SER A 48 4.08 0.87 4.07
C SER A 48 2.75 0.66 4.81
N ALA A 49 1.85 -0.13 4.22
CA ALA A 49 0.62 -0.50 4.87
C ALA A 49 0.92 -1.23 6.19
N PRO A 50 0.12 -0.99 7.25
CA PRO A 50 0.30 -1.70 8.51
C PRO A 50 0.08 -3.20 8.28
N THR A 51 0.89 -4.03 8.94
CA THR A 51 0.77 -5.49 8.81
C THR A 51 -0.41 -5.99 9.66
N PRO A 52 -1.45 -6.59 9.07
CA PRO A 52 -2.56 -7.11 9.82
C PRO A 52 -2.15 -8.35 10.62
N THR A 53 -2.57 -8.41 11.87
CA THR A 53 -2.48 -9.63 12.69
C THR A 53 -3.86 -10.26 12.79
N VAL A 54 -3.96 -11.56 12.55
CA VAL A 54 -5.19 -12.32 12.74
C VAL A 54 -5.12 -13.10 14.05
N LYS A 55 -6.13 -12.92 14.90
CA LYS A 55 -6.32 -13.72 16.12
C LYS A 55 -7.63 -14.48 16.04
N ARG A 56 -7.57 -15.77 16.39
CA ARG A 56 -8.76 -16.56 16.67
C ARG A 56 -9.29 -16.17 18.05
N LEU A 57 -10.56 -15.82 18.12
CA LEU A 57 -11.27 -15.60 19.37
C LEU A 57 -12.07 -16.86 19.72
N ASP A 58 -12.55 -16.93 20.97
CA ASP A 58 -13.41 -18.01 21.41
C ASP A 58 -14.60 -18.16 20.45
N GLY A 59 -14.77 -19.40 19.97
CA GLY A 59 -15.84 -19.75 19.05
C GLY A 59 -17.19 -19.75 19.77
N THR A 60 -18.24 -19.52 19.01
CA THR A 60 -19.61 -19.85 19.45
C THR A 60 -19.93 -21.28 19.00
N SER A 61 -21.04 -21.85 19.47
CA SER A 61 -21.56 -23.13 18.96
C SER A 61 -21.69 -23.14 17.43
N ASP A 62 -21.94 -21.96 16.85
CA ASP A 62 -22.32 -21.81 15.46
C ASP A 62 -21.13 -21.42 14.55
N GLY A 63 -19.93 -21.23 15.10
CA GLY A 63 -18.77 -20.90 14.26
C GLY A 63 -17.54 -20.36 14.96
N CYS A 64 -16.55 -20.00 14.15
CA CYS A 64 -15.27 -19.47 14.58
C CYS A 64 -15.19 -17.95 14.38
N ARG A 65 -14.77 -17.22 15.42
CA ARG A 65 -14.57 -15.76 15.35
C ARG A 65 -13.11 -15.44 15.08
N LEU A 66 -12.85 -14.59 14.08
CA LEU A 66 -11.52 -14.13 13.71
C LEU A 66 -11.46 -12.60 13.79
N LEU A 67 -10.45 -12.08 14.46
CA LEU A 67 -10.19 -10.65 14.60
C LEU A 67 -8.92 -10.29 13.82
N CYS A 68 -9.08 -9.47 12.79
CA CYS A 68 -7.97 -8.80 12.11
C CYS A 68 -7.70 -7.47 12.81
N SER A 69 -6.45 -7.18 13.18
CA SER A 69 -6.07 -5.93 13.84
C SER A 69 -4.77 -5.36 13.27
N VAL A 70 -4.66 -4.03 13.31
CA VAL A 70 -3.50 -3.24 12.84
C VAL A 70 -3.15 -2.17 13.88
N ASP A 71 -1.92 -1.70 13.84
CA ASP A 71 -1.38 -0.65 14.73
C ASP A 71 -1.75 0.78 14.30
N LYS A 72 -2.22 0.95 13.05
CA LYS A 72 -2.64 2.23 12.48
C LYS A 72 -3.98 2.09 11.77
N GLN A 73 -4.79 3.14 11.87
CA GLN A 73 -6.09 3.21 11.23
C GLN A 73 -5.95 3.09 9.70
N THR A 74 -6.58 2.08 9.11
CA THR A 74 -6.56 1.84 7.66
C THR A 74 -7.84 1.18 7.19
N SER A 75 -7.92 0.85 5.91
CA SER A 75 -8.97 -0.03 5.38
C SER A 75 -8.59 -1.49 5.61
N LEU A 76 -9.50 -2.24 6.25
CA LEU A 76 -9.37 -3.67 6.47
C LEU A 76 -10.45 -4.41 5.70
N LEU A 77 -10.08 -5.56 5.14
CA LEU A 77 -11.03 -6.46 4.48
C LEU A 77 -10.72 -7.91 4.82
N TRP A 78 -11.77 -8.68 5.05
CA TRP A 78 -11.75 -10.13 5.04
C TRP A 78 -12.18 -10.60 3.67
N TYR A 79 -11.38 -11.49 3.08
CA TYR A 79 -11.70 -12.13 1.82
C TYR A 79 -11.41 -13.62 1.92
N LYS A 80 -12.18 -14.41 1.19
CA LYS A 80 -11.93 -15.83 0.99
C LYS A 80 -12.05 -16.07 -0.51
N ASP A 81 -11.03 -16.72 -1.07
CA ASP A 81 -10.89 -16.87 -2.51
C ASP A 81 -10.91 -15.48 -3.17
N GLU A 82 -11.84 -15.21 -4.09
CA GLU A 82 -11.99 -13.91 -4.75
C GLU A 82 -13.15 -13.07 -4.17
N GLU A 83 -13.79 -13.53 -3.10
CA GLU A 83 -14.96 -12.88 -2.52
C GLU A 83 -14.61 -12.08 -1.26
N ILE A 84 -15.06 -10.81 -1.22
CA ILE A 84 -14.97 -9.97 -0.02
C ILE A 84 -16.11 -10.34 0.92
N LEU A 85 -15.76 -10.87 2.09
CA LEU A 85 -16.73 -11.30 3.09
C LEU A 85 -17.14 -10.17 4.03
N ASN A 86 -16.21 -9.26 4.34
CA ASN A 86 -16.46 -8.10 5.18
C ASN A 86 -15.38 -7.03 4.91
N GLN A 87 -15.74 -5.75 4.98
CA GLN A 87 -14.79 -4.65 4.85
C GLN A 87 -15.20 -3.46 5.71
N ASN A 88 -14.19 -2.71 6.17
CA ASN A 88 -14.41 -1.43 6.83
C ASN A 88 -13.23 -0.49 6.58
N HIS A 89 -13.52 0.80 6.52
CA HIS A 89 -12.54 1.85 6.26
C HIS A 89 -12.22 2.60 7.53
N SER A 90 -10.98 3.06 7.64
CA SER A 90 -10.53 3.86 8.77
C SER A 90 -10.80 3.16 10.11
N VAL A 91 -10.38 1.90 10.26
CA VAL A 91 -10.51 1.14 11.51
C VAL A 91 -9.16 0.55 11.95
N PHE A 92 -9.07 0.21 13.24
CA PHE A 92 -7.93 -0.53 13.81
C PHE A 92 -8.14 -2.04 13.84
N SER A 93 -9.39 -2.50 13.73
CA SER A 93 -9.70 -3.92 13.71
C SER A 93 -11.00 -4.23 12.99
N LEU A 94 -11.11 -5.46 12.49
CA LEU A 94 -12.27 -5.97 11.78
C LEU A 94 -12.53 -7.42 12.20
N LEU A 95 -13.71 -7.66 12.77
CA LEU A 95 -14.17 -8.98 13.21
C LEU A 95 -14.95 -9.66 12.07
N ILE A 96 -14.78 -10.97 11.95
CA ILE A 96 -15.67 -11.84 11.16
C ILE A 96 -16.04 -13.09 11.97
N THR A 97 -17.23 -13.61 11.71
CA THR A 97 -17.68 -14.94 12.17
C THR A 97 -17.73 -15.85 10.96
N VAL A 98 -16.88 -16.88 10.95
CA VAL A 98 -16.91 -17.95 9.95
C VAL A 98 -17.82 -19.05 10.49
N GLN A 99 -18.96 -19.24 9.84
CA GLN A 99 -19.90 -20.31 10.18
C GLN A 99 -19.24 -21.67 9.86
N ASN A 100 -19.52 -22.69 10.68
CA ASN A 100 -19.17 -24.06 10.32
C ASN A 100 -19.95 -24.42 9.06
N GLN A 101 -19.28 -24.93 8.03
CA GLN A 101 -19.98 -25.56 6.90
C GLN A 101 -20.37 -26.98 7.34
N ASP A 102 -21.63 -27.37 7.10
CA ASP A 102 -22.09 -28.76 7.22
C ASP A 102 -21.31 -29.69 6.27
#